data_AF-A0A1F5YLH7-F1
#
_entry.id   AF-A0A1F5YLH7-F1
#
_cell.length_a   1.000
_cell.length_b   1.000
_cell.length_c   1.000
_cell.angle_alpha   90.00
_cell.angle_beta   90.00
_cell.angle_gamma   90.00
#
_symmetry.space_group_name_H-M   'P 1'
#
loop_
_entity.id
_entity.type
_entity.pdbx_description
1 polymer ?
#
loop_
_entity_poly.entity_id
_entity_poly.type
_entity_poly.pdbx_seq_one_letter_code
_entity_poly.pdbx_strand_id
1 'polypeptide(L)' 'MDIKAIIKKYDLKEVDKKLGNKFWFPIDVAYINDWVLRAAAVKGEFHWHCHNYDEFFLIYKGEIVIDTEKGA' A
#
# COMPACT_ATOMS: atom_id res chain seq x y z
N MET A 1 -1.71 -4.17 31.30
CA MET A 1 -1.03 -4.76 30.13
C MET A 1 -0.52 -3.61 29.29
N ASP A 2 0.80 -3.46 29.15
CA ASP A 2 1.38 -2.32 28.43
C ASP A 2 1.28 -2.57 26.92
N ILE A 3 0.34 -1.87 26.28
CA ILE A 3 0.02 -2.00 24.86
C ILE A 3 1.24 -1.64 23.99
N LYS A 4 2.15 -0.80 24.50
CA LYS A 4 3.36 -0.39 23.78
C LYS A 4 4.36 -1.53 23.56
N ALA A 5 4.34 -2.56 24.42
CA ALA A 5 5.24 -3.70 24.28
C ALA A 5 4.84 -4.64 23.11
N ILE A 6 3.63 -4.49 22.56
CA ILE A 6 3.06 -5.38 21.54
C ILE A 6 2.99 -4.67 20.16
N ILE A 7 3.09 -3.34 20.12
CA ILE A 7 2.97 -2.56 18.89
C ILE A 7 4.33 -2.42 18.21
N LYS A 8 4.46 -3.00 17.02
CA LYS A 8 5.57 -2.73 16.11
C LYS A 8 5.28 -1.45 15.31
N LYS A 9 6.22 -0.51 15.33
CA LYS A 9 6.15 0.72 14.54
C LYS A 9 6.94 0.59 13.25
N TYR A 10 6.43 1.20 12.19
CA TYR A 10 7.07 1.28 10.88
C TYR A 10 7.33 2.74 10.54
N ASP A 11 8.58 3.07 10.16
CA ASP A 11 8.93 4.41 9.70
C ASP A 11 8.67 4.53 8.19
N LEU A 12 7.69 5.35 7.81
CA LEU A 12 7.33 5.57 6.42
C LEU A 12 8.47 6.17 5.59
N LYS A 13 9.41 6.91 6.19
CA LYS A 13 10.58 7.44 5.46
C LYS A 13 11.49 6.32 4.97
N GLU A 14 11.63 5.26 5.75
CA GLU A 14 12.43 4.09 5.35
C GLU A 14 11.69 3.26 4.28
N VAL A 15 10.35 3.21 4.34
CA VAL A 15 9.54 2.60 3.27
C VAL A 15 9.69 3.40 1.97
N ASP A 16 9.58 4.73 2.02
CA ASP A 16 9.76 5.62 0.87
C ASP A 16 11.12 5.42 0.19
N LYS A 17 12.20 5.32 0.98
CA LYS A 17 13.55 5.05 0.47
C LYS A 17 13.63 3.72 -0.28
N LYS A 18 12.94 2.68 0.20
CA LYS A 18 12.91 1.35 -0.44
C LYS A 18 12.13 1.37 -1.76
N LEU A 19 11.03 2.12 -1.82
CA LEU A 19 10.23 2.29 -3.04
C LEU A 19 11.04 3.04 -4.11
N GLY A 20 11.68 4.14 -3.73
CA GLY A 20 12.45 4.98 -4.66
C GLY A 20 11.61 5.38 -5.88
N ASN A 21 12.21 5.28 -7.07
CA ASN A 21 11.55 5.59 -8.35
C ASN A 21 11.01 4.34 -9.07
N LYS A 22 10.75 3.24 -8.34
CA LYS A 22 10.21 2.00 -8.91
C LYS A 22 8.69 2.02 -8.84
N PHE A 23 8.06 2.61 -9.85
CA PHE A 23 6.61 2.73 -9.91
C PHE A 23 5.94 1.39 -10.21
N TRP A 24 4.81 1.11 -9.57
CA TRP A 24 4.02 -0.13 -9.73
C TRP A 24 4.74 -1.41 -9.28
N PHE A 25 5.77 -1.29 -8.45
CA PHE A 25 6.45 -2.41 -7.81
C PHE A 25 6.17 -2.39 -6.30
N PRO A 26 5.07 -3.04 -5.84
CA PRO A 26 4.74 -3.07 -4.43
C PRO A 26 5.79 -3.86 -3.64
N ILE A 27 6.06 -3.43 -2.41
CA ILE A 27 6.89 -4.14 -1.44
C ILE A 27 6.08 -4.50 -0.20
N ASP A 28 6.33 -5.69 0.35
CA ASP A 28 5.72 -6.12 1.60
C ASP A 28 6.34 -5.36 2.78
N VAL A 29 5.50 -4.67 3.56
CA VAL A 29 5.92 -3.87 4.74
C VAL A 29 5.70 -4.67 6.02
N ALA A 30 4.55 -5.31 6.15
CA ALA A 30 4.17 -6.07 7.34
C ALA A 30 3.23 -7.22 6.98
N TYR A 31 3.30 -8.29 7.76
CA TYR A 31 2.30 -9.36 7.78
C TYR A 31 1.46 -9.19 9.06
N ILE A 32 0.15 -9.12 8.91
CA ILE A 32 -0.81 -8.88 9.98
C ILE A 32 -1.88 -9.96 9.89
N ASN A 33 -1.76 -10.98 10.74
CA ASN A 33 -2.54 -12.21 10.62
C ASN A 33 -2.42 -12.75 9.18
N ASP A 34 -3.54 -12.92 8.48
CA ASP A 34 -3.60 -13.43 7.10
C ASP A 34 -3.46 -12.32 6.04
N TRP A 35 -3.23 -11.07 6.45
CA TRP A 35 -3.09 -9.92 5.56
C TRP A 35 -1.64 -9.52 5.38
N VAL A 36 -1.33 -8.98 4.21
CA VAL A 36 -0.06 -8.32 3.93
C VAL A 36 -0.31 -6.83 3.68
N LEU A 37 0.34 -5.99 4.48
CA LEU A 37 0.38 -4.55 4.22
C LEU A 37 1.51 -4.29 3.23
N ARG A 38 1.15 -3.75 2.07
CA ARG A 38 2.09 -3.38 1.01
C ARG A 38 2.17 -1.87 0.87
N ALA A 39 3.33 -1.40 0.41
CA ALA A 39 3.51 -0.04 -0.04
C ALA A 39 3.91 -0.05 -1.52
N ALA A 40 3.41 0.92 -2.28
CA ALA A 40 3.73 1.09 -3.69
C ALA A 40 3.86 2.58 -4.01
N ALA A 41 4.89 2.94 -4.79
CA ALA A 41 4.92 4.21 -5.48
C ALA A 41 4.17 4.03 -6.81
N VAL A 42 3.26 4.95 -7.15
CA VAL A 42 2.45 4.86 -8.36
C VAL A 42 2.61 6.13 -9.19
N LYS A 43 2.57 6.00 -10.52
CA LYS A 43 2.67 7.13 -11.45
C LYS A 43 2.06 6.77 -12.80
N GLY A 44 1.26 7.70 -13.33
CA GLY A 44 0.54 7.50 -14.58
C GLY A 44 -0.60 6.50 -14.40
N GLU A 45 -0.85 5.70 -15.43
CA GLU A 45 -1.96 4.76 -15.49
C GLU A 45 -1.50 3.33 -15.23
N PHE A 46 -2.37 2.54 -14.60
CA PHE A 46 -2.19 1.10 -14.41
C PHE A 46 -3.18 0.34 -15.29
N HIS A 47 -2.87 -0.91 -15.60
CA HIS A 47 -3.76 -1.74 -16.39
C HIS A 47 -4.99 -2.17 -15.57
N TRP A 48 -6.12 -2.37 -16.25
CA TRP A 48 -7.31 -2.95 -15.66
C TRP A 48 -7.00 -4.34 -15.12
N HIS A 49 -7.36 -4.58 -13.87
CA HIS A 49 -7.20 -5.85 -13.18
C HIS A 49 -8.28 -5.99 -12.11
N CYS A 50 -8.48 -7.22 -11.62
CA CYS A 50 -9.38 -7.51 -10.50
C CYS A 50 -8.77 -8.56 -9.58
N HIS A 51 -9.25 -8.56 -8.34
CA HIS A 51 -8.94 -9.55 -7.32
C HIS A 51 -10.20 -10.27 -6.88
N ASN A 52 -10.07 -11.51 -6.42
CA ASN A 52 -11.17 -12.29 -5.84
C ASN A 52 -11.48 -11.89 -4.38
N TYR A 53 -10.69 -10.97 -3.82
CA TYR A 53 -10.79 -10.50 -2.44
C TYR A 53 -10.71 -8.98 -2.42
N ASP A 54 -11.22 -8.37 -1.35
CA ASP A 54 -11.16 -6.93 -1.15
C ASP A 54 -9.70 -6.47 -0.96
N GLU A 55 -9.36 -5.33 -1.56
CA GLU A 55 -8.07 -4.66 -1.35
C GLU A 55 -8.32 -3.22 -0.90
N PHE A 56 -7.62 -2.82 0.16
CA PHE A 56 -7.74 -1.49 0.75
C PHE A 56 -6.56 -0.61 0.34
N PHE A 57 -6.86 0.62 -0.09
CA PHE A 57 -5.86 1.63 -0.44
C PHE A 57 -5.87 2.78 0.56
N LEU A 58 -4.71 3.10 1.13
CA LEU A 58 -4.48 4.30 1.94
C LEU A 58 -3.47 5.21 1.25
N ILE A 59 -3.91 6.40 0.86
CA ILE A 59 -3.05 7.40 0.23
C ILE A 59 -2.45 8.29 1.31
N TYR A 60 -1.19 8.01 1.65
CA TYR A 60 -0.47 8.80 2.65
C TYR A 60 0.24 10.02 2.03
N LYS A 61 0.43 10.05 0.71
CA LYS A 61 1.07 11.16 -0.02
C LYS A 61 0.61 11.21 -1.48
N GLY A 62 0.24 12.41 -1.93
CA GLY A 62 -0.25 12.64 -3.29
C GLY A 62 -1.72 12.26 -3.45
N GLU A 63 -2.12 11.98 -4.68
CA GLU A 63 -3.50 11.68 -5.06
C GLU A 63 -3.48 10.53 -6.06
N ILE A 64 -4.49 9.66 -5.98
CA ILE A 64 -4.78 8.63 -6.98
C ILE A 64 -6.24 8.71 -7.34
N VAL A 65 -6.57 8.32 -8.57
CA VAL A 65 -7.94 8.04 -9.00
C VAL A 65 -8.05 6.53 -9.14
N ILE A 66 -9.09 5.95 -8.53
CA ILE A 66 -9.44 4.54 -8.72
C ILE A 66 -10.66 4.53 -9.62
N ASP A 67 -10.47 4.11 -10.86
CA ASP A 67 -11.58 3.91 -11.80
C ASP A 67 -12.09 2.47 -11.68
N THR A 68 -13.39 2.30 -11.77
CA THR A 68 -14.06 0.99 -11.76
C THR A 68 -14.89 0.84 -13.02
N GLU A 69 -15.43 -0.35 -13.30
CA GLU A 69 -16.35 -0.52 -14.44
C GLU A 69 -17.59 0.40 -14.35
N LYS A 70 -17.89 0.96 -13.17
CA LYS A 70 -18.98 1.91 -12.94
C LYS A 70 -18.51 3.38 -12.95
N GLY A 71 -17.25 3.63 -13.27
CA GLY A 71 -16.59 4.94 -13.18
C GLY A 71 -15.76 5.11 -11.90
N ALA A 72 -15.09 6.27 -11.84
CA ALA A 72 -14.33 6.78 -10.70
C ALA A 72 -15.22 7.52 -9.68
#